data_AF-A0A1B6FPV8-F1
#
_entry.id   AF-A0A1B6FPV8-F1
#
_cell.length_a   1.000
_cell.length_b   1.000
_cell.length_c   1.000
_cell.angle_alpha   90.00
_cell.angle_beta   90.00
_cell.angle_gamma   90.00
#
_symmetry.space_group_name_H-M   'P 1'
#
loop_
_entity.id
_entity.type
_entity.pdbx_description
1 polymer ?
#
loop_
_entity_poly.entity_id
_entity_poly.type
_entity_poly.pdbx_seq_one_letter_code
_entity_poly.pdbx_strand_id
1 'polypeptide(L)'
;QTLLGLSGLQAKLCRILSPVAVAPAVILAGLTLVQDSISHLTEHWILTAGIAVSVVLFAFCLRTVRLPLPTFSIDSGLTAKCFPVFQMFPVLWTCVAVYLMYEAAALFHTSTTYPDTNVISFQEAVDNSKWFFFALPFEWGLPTLSVTTALHVLPAVLLQSVTSLFMFYAAANTCGAQPPPQAAVRRGLTIEGLGLVFGSVWGNGVTTSPVNIGLMSVTGIVSRNTTQLAALMMIFFSHFTRLTSIVSKIPISFLTALHLCLHAALVSVGISILKYINFSSRRDGTIVGFSLFLGLT
;
A
#
# COMPACT_ATOMS: atom_id res chain seq x y z
N GLN A 1 4.14 3.18 -19.42
CA GLN A 1 5.24 3.35 -18.44
C GLN A 1 6.60 2.89 -18.96
N THR A 2 6.75 1.64 -19.42
CA THR A 2 8.04 1.09 -19.90
C THR A 2 8.72 1.96 -20.97
N LEU A 3 7.96 2.43 -21.96
CA LEU A 3 8.47 3.31 -23.02
C LEU A 3 8.99 4.67 -22.47
N LEU A 4 8.38 5.20 -21.41
CA LEU A 4 8.85 6.43 -20.75
C LEU A 4 10.20 6.22 -20.07
N GLY A 5 10.37 5.04 -19.45
CA GLY A 5 11.64 4.62 -18.84
C GLY A 5 12.76 4.45 -19.87
N LEU A 6 12.49 3.68 -20.94
CA LEU A 6 13.44 3.39 -22.00
C LEU A 6 13.87 4.65 -22.75
N SER A 7 12.93 5.51 -23.13
CA SER A 7 13.21 6.76 -23.85
C SER A 7 13.96 7.80 -23.01
N GLY A 8 13.91 7.70 -21.67
CA GLY A 8 14.43 8.74 -20.78
C GLY A 8 13.60 10.03 -20.81
N LEU A 9 12.41 10.01 -21.43
CA LEU A 9 11.53 11.17 -21.53
C LEU A 9 11.06 11.65 -20.14
N GLN A 10 11.12 10.79 -19.13
CA GLN A 10 10.89 11.12 -17.73
C GLN A 10 11.70 12.35 -17.24
N ALA A 11 12.91 12.58 -17.74
CA ALA A 11 13.72 13.75 -17.31
C ALA A 11 13.15 15.06 -17.88
N LYS A 12 12.59 15.02 -19.09
CA LYS A 12 11.82 16.15 -19.64
C LYS A 12 10.47 16.27 -18.93
N LEU A 13 9.83 15.15 -18.62
CA LEU A 13 8.57 15.12 -17.88
C LEU A 13 8.71 15.73 -16.48
N CYS A 14 9.80 15.46 -15.75
CA CYS A 14 10.11 16.11 -14.46
C CYS A 14 10.36 17.62 -14.58
N ARG A 15 10.82 18.12 -15.75
CA ARG A 15 10.95 19.56 -16.00
C ARG A 15 9.60 20.22 -16.28
N ILE A 16 8.65 19.47 -16.86
CA ILE A 16 7.32 19.95 -17.23
C ILE A 16 6.34 19.84 -16.04
N LEU A 17 6.39 18.72 -15.32
CA LEU A 17 5.56 18.45 -14.14
C LEU A 17 6.28 18.96 -12.89
N SER A 18 6.07 20.24 -12.60
CA SER A 18 6.53 20.87 -11.37
C SER A 18 5.86 20.22 -10.15
N PRO A 19 6.49 20.27 -8.95
CA PRO A 19 5.87 19.82 -7.71
C PRO A 19 4.48 20.45 -7.45
N VAL A 20 4.25 21.65 -7.99
CA VAL A 20 2.99 22.41 -7.94
C VAL A 20 1.84 21.68 -8.63
N ALA A 21 2.10 20.95 -9.71
CA ALA A 21 1.09 20.16 -10.42
C ALA A 21 0.94 18.75 -9.85
N VAL A 22 2.04 18.14 -9.40
CA VAL A 22 2.04 16.74 -8.94
C VAL A 22 1.42 16.59 -7.57
N ALA A 23 1.75 17.47 -6.62
CA ALA A 23 1.28 17.33 -5.24
C ALA A 23 -0.26 17.35 -5.14
N PRO A 24 -1.00 18.28 -5.77
CA PRO A 24 -2.46 18.23 -5.78
C PRO A 24 -3.00 16.96 -6.42
N ALA A 25 -2.41 16.51 -7.53
CA ALA A 25 -2.87 15.30 -8.23
C ALA A 25 -2.72 14.03 -7.38
N VAL A 26 -1.61 13.89 -6.64
CA VAL A 26 -1.39 12.76 -5.71
C VAL A 26 -2.33 12.84 -4.52
N ILE A 27 -2.55 14.05 -3.96
CA ILE A 27 -3.52 14.26 -2.87
C ILE A 27 -4.92 13.86 -3.33
N LEU A 28 -5.35 14.33 -4.51
CA LEU A 28 -6.66 14.01 -5.10
C LEU A 28 -6.83 12.52 -5.40
N ALA A 29 -5.80 11.87 -5.95
CA ALA A 29 -5.84 10.42 -6.18
C ALA A 29 -6.05 9.64 -4.87
N GLY A 30 -5.48 10.10 -3.76
CA GLY A 30 -5.74 9.54 -2.44
C GLY A 30 -7.15 9.86 -1.91
N LEU A 31 -7.63 11.09 -2.08
CA LEU A 31 -8.92 11.55 -1.53
C LEU A 31 -10.15 11.02 -2.29
N THR A 32 -10.09 10.92 -3.61
CA THR A 32 -11.22 10.45 -4.43
C THR A 32 -11.65 9.02 -4.09
N LEU A 33 -10.69 8.16 -3.74
CA LEU A 33 -10.93 6.77 -3.35
C LEU A 33 -11.44 6.60 -1.90
N VAL A 34 -11.44 7.68 -1.11
CA VAL A 34 -12.01 7.69 0.25
C VAL A 34 -13.53 7.68 0.20
N GLN A 35 -14.15 8.28 -0.82
CA GLN A 35 -15.60 8.40 -0.89
C GLN A 35 -16.30 7.04 -1.00
N ASP A 36 -15.76 6.14 -1.83
CA ASP A 36 -16.20 4.74 -1.92
C ASP A 36 -16.04 4.03 -0.57
N SER A 37 -14.91 4.25 0.10
CA SER A 37 -14.64 3.67 1.41
C SER A 37 -15.65 4.15 2.46
N ILE A 38 -15.95 5.45 2.51
CA ILE A 38 -16.87 6.06 3.49
C ILE A 38 -18.29 5.50 3.35
N SER A 39 -18.75 5.22 2.13
CA SER A 39 -20.10 4.66 1.91
C SER A 39 -20.29 3.29 2.58
N HIS A 40 -19.25 2.44 2.59
CA HIS A 40 -19.23 1.18 3.32
C HIS A 40 -19.01 1.35 4.84
N LEU A 41 -18.39 2.47 5.27
CA LEU A 41 -18.21 2.79 6.69
C LEU A 41 -19.54 3.11 7.39
N THR A 42 -20.51 3.71 6.68
CA THR A 42 -21.73 4.25 7.31
C THR A 42 -22.70 3.18 7.81
N GLU A 43 -22.64 1.95 7.29
CA GLU A 43 -23.49 0.85 7.76
C GLU A 43 -23.08 0.35 9.15
N HIS A 44 -21.77 0.37 9.47
CA HIS A 44 -21.22 -0.07 10.76
C HIS A 44 -20.14 0.89 11.29
N TRP A 45 -20.55 2.14 11.55
CA TRP A 45 -19.62 3.23 11.84
C TRP A 45 -18.77 3.01 13.11
N ILE A 46 -19.33 2.42 14.17
CA ILE A 46 -18.61 2.16 15.44
C ILE A 46 -17.48 1.15 15.22
N LEU A 47 -17.79 0.06 14.52
CA LEU A 47 -16.84 -0.99 14.22
C LEU A 47 -15.72 -0.44 13.33
N THR A 48 -16.07 0.30 12.29
CA THR A 48 -15.08 0.79 11.34
C THR A 48 -14.23 1.93 11.90
N ALA A 49 -14.81 2.79 12.75
CA ALA A 49 -14.04 3.76 13.53
C ALA A 49 -13.10 3.06 14.51
N GLY A 50 -13.54 1.99 15.18
CA GLY A 50 -12.72 1.16 16.06
C GLY A 50 -11.54 0.51 15.32
N ILE A 51 -11.78 -0.01 14.10
CA ILE A 51 -10.72 -0.55 13.24
C ILE A 51 -9.74 0.56 12.86
N ALA A 52 -10.22 1.71 12.36
CA ALA A 52 -9.36 2.83 11.96
C ALA A 52 -8.49 3.36 13.12
N VAL A 53 -9.09 3.54 14.30
CA VAL A 53 -8.37 3.93 15.52
C VAL A 53 -7.33 2.88 15.90
N SER A 54 -7.68 1.60 15.82
CA SER A 54 -6.75 0.50 16.11
C SER A 54 -5.58 0.49 15.13
N VAL A 55 -5.82 0.66 13.83
CA VAL A 55 -4.73 0.75 12.83
C VAL A 55 -3.80 1.91 13.17
N VAL A 56 -4.35 3.09 13.48
CA VAL A 56 -3.54 4.26 13.85
C VAL A 56 -2.77 4.01 15.15
N LEU A 57 -3.42 3.42 16.15
CA LEU A 57 -2.81 3.12 17.44
C LEU A 57 -1.64 2.13 17.32
N PHE A 58 -1.81 1.03 16.59
CA PHE A 58 -0.73 0.06 16.38
C PHE A 58 0.36 0.58 15.44
N ALA A 59 -0.01 1.31 14.39
CA ALA A 59 0.95 1.82 13.41
C ALA A 59 1.78 3.01 13.94
N PHE A 60 1.19 3.87 14.78
CA PHE A 60 1.83 5.11 15.23
C PHE A 60 2.10 5.17 16.74
N CYS A 61 1.13 4.82 17.59
CA CYS A 61 1.27 4.99 19.05
C CYS A 61 2.10 3.88 19.71
N LEU A 62 1.87 2.62 19.33
CA LEU A 62 2.59 1.46 19.88
C LEU A 62 3.91 1.16 19.16
N ARG A 63 4.32 2.04 18.24
CA ARG A 63 5.59 1.97 17.50
C ARG A 63 6.82 1.88 18.42
N THR A 64 6.76 2.48 19.60
CA THR A 64 7.89 2.53 20.55
C THR A 64 7.98 1.29 21.43
N VAL A 65 6.94 0.45 21.47
CA VAL A 65 6.91 -0.75 22.31
C VAL A 65 7.74 -1.84 21.64
N ARG A 66 8.85 -2.22 22.29
CA ARG A 66 9.71 -3.32 21.86
C ARG A 66 9.51 -4.50 22.77
N LEU A 67 9.14 -5.65 22.20
CA LEU A 67 8.96 -6.89 22.93
C LEU A 67 10.22 -7.74 22.84
N PRO A 68 10.70 -8.34 23.94
CA PRO A 68 11.79 -9.31 23.90
C PRO A 68 11.27 -10.60 23.24
N LEU A 69 11.72 -10.88 22.02
CA LEU A 69 11.43 -12.15 21.34
C LEU A 69 12.66 -13.07 21.39
N PRO A 70 12.47 -14.37 21.61
CA PRO A 70 13.56 -15.34 21.52
C PRO A 70 14.02 -15.44 20.07
N THR A 71 15.28 -15.09 19.82
CA THR A 71 15.96 -15.28 18.53
C THR A 71 16.96 -16.40 18.63
N PHE A 72 16.88 -17.33 17.68
CA PHE A 72 17.86 -18.39 17.53
C PHE A 72 18.94 -17.94 16.54
N SER A 73 20.20 -17.95 16.98
CA SER A 73 21.37 -17.67 16.15
C SER A 73 22.30 -18.87 16.20
N ILE A 74 22.79 -19.30 15.03
CA ILE A 74 23.64 -20.50 14.89
C ILE A 74 24.90 -20.39 15.77
N ASP A 75 25.44 -19.18 15.93
CA ASP A 75 26.69 -18.96 16.69
C ASP A 75 26.49 -18.71 18.19
N SER A 76 25.28 -18.31 18.62
CA SER A 76 25.04 -17.81 19.99
C SER A 76 23.84 -18.44 20.70
N GLY A 77 23.20 -19.45 20.10
CA GLY A 77 22.07 -20.17 20.67
C GLY A 77 20.79 -19.32 20.74
N LEU A 78 19.95 -19.61 21.74
CA LEU A 78 18.69 -18.89 21.97
C LEU A 78 18.95 -17.62 22.77
N THR A 79 18.89 -16.46 22.12
CA THR A 79 19.09 -15.14 22.74
C THR A 79 17.84 -14.29 22.58
N ALA A 80 17.39 -13.62 23.64
CA ALA A 80 16.24 -12.72 23.55
C ALA A 80 16.70 -11.36 22.98
N LYS A 81 16.14 -10.95 21.84
CA LYS A 81 16.36 -9.62 21.26
C LYS A 81 15.06 -8.85 21.23
N CYS A 82 15.12 -7.54 21.51
CA CYS A 82 13.95 -6.68 21.53
C CYS A 82 13.55 -6.27 20.10
N PHE A 83 12.35 -6.65 19.66
CA PHE A 83 11.80 -6.28 18.34
C PHE A 83 10.58 -5.37 18.46
N PRO A 84 10.41 -4.40 17.54
CA PRO A 84 9.21 -3.56 17.47
C PRO A 84 8.06 -4.31 16.76
N VAL A 85 7.52 -5.33 17.41
CA VAL A 85 6.57 -6.31 16.80
C VAL A 85 5.29 -5.64 16.30
N PHE A 86 4.78 -4.63 17.01
CA PHE A 86 3.57 -3.91 16.63
C PHE A 86 3.74 -3.12 15.33
N GLN A 87 4.95 -2.62 15.09
CA GLN A 87 5.26 -1.90 13.87
C GLN A 87 5.53 -2.82 12.68
N MET A 88 6.05 -4.03 12.91
CA MET A 88 6.33 -4.96 11.81
C MET A 88 5.05 -5.53 11.20
N PHE A 89 4.00 -5.69 12.00
CA PHE A 89 2.73 -6.28 11.56
C PHE A 89 1.50 -5.50 12.05
N PRO A 90 1.38 -4.17 11.79
CA PRO A 90 0.31 -3.34 12.33
C PRO A 90 -1.07 -3.82 11.86
N VAL A 91 -1.15 -4.31 10.61
CA VAL A 91 -2.38 -4.91 10.05
C VAL A 91 -2.79 -6.15 10.84
N LEU A 92 -1.84 -7.06 11.14
CA LEU A 92 -2.11 -8.27 11.91
C LEU A 92 -2.62 -7.95 13.31
N TRP A 93 -1.97 -7.02 14.01
CA TRP A 93 -2.39 -6.61 15.35
C TRP A 93 -3.75 -5.92 15.34
N THR A 94 -4.05 -5.17 14.28
CA THR A 94 -5.38 -4.62 14.07
C THR A 94 -6.41 -5.74 13.93
N CYS A 95 -6.15 -6.78 13.12
CA CYS A 95 -7.04 -7.94 13.01
C CYS A 95 -7.31 -8.58 14.39
N VAL A 96 -6.24 -8.80 15.17
CA VAL A 96 -6.34 -9.41 16.50
C VAL A 96 -7.14 -8.52 17.46
N ALA A 97 -6.87 -7.21 17.48
CA ALA A 97 -7.57 -6.29 18.36
C ALA A 97 -9.07 -6.18 18.02
N VAL A 98 -9.41 -6.17 16.72
CA VAL A 98 -10.80 -6.12 16.25
C VAL A 98 -11.54 -7.40 16.60
N TYR A 99 -10.88 -8.56 16.43
CA TYR A 99 -11.42 -9.85 16.87
C TYR A 99 -11.68 -9.87 18.39
N LEU A 100 -10.72 -9.41 19.20
CA LEU A 100 -10.89 -9.33 20.66
C LEU A 100 -11.97 -8.34 21.08
N MET A 101 -12.07 -7.19 20.41
CA MET A 101 -13.12 -6.20 20.66
C MET A 101 -14.51 -6.79 20.36
N TYR A 102 -14.61 -7.61 19.31
CA TYR A 102 -15.84 -8.32 18.96
C TYR A 102 -16.21 -9.39 19.99
N GLU A 103 -15.27 -10.26 20.36
CA GLU A 103 -15.49 -11.27 21.42
C GLU A 103 -15.91 -10.61 22.73
N ALA A 104 -15.28 -9.48 23.08
CA ALA A 104 -15.69 -8.70 24.25
C ALA A 104 -17.11 -8.12 24.09
N ALA A 105 -17.49 -7.60 22.93
CA ALA A 105 -18.83 -7.08 22.68
C ALA A 105 -19.90 -8.19 22.69
N ALA A 106 -19.57 -9.40 22.23
CA ALA A 106 -20.45 -10.57 22.26
C ALA A 106 -20.78 -11.04 23.70
N LEU A 107 -19.90 -10.75 24.67
CA LEU A 107 -20.20 -10.99 26.09
C LEU A 107 -21.28 -10.05 26.66
N PHE A 108 -21.51 -8.89 26.04
CA PHE A 108 -22.44 -7.87 26.52
C PHE A 108 -23.74 -7.75 25.68
N HIS A 109 -23.76 -8.22 24.44
CA HIS A 109 -24.93 -8.15 23.55
C HIS A 109 -25.24 -9.48 22.84
N THR A 110 -26.52 -9.88 22.83
CA THR A 110 -27.05 -11.14 22.25
C THR A 110 -27.14 -11.19 20.72
N SER A 111 -26.90 -10.08 20.01
CA SER A 111 -26.91 -10.06 18.54
C SER A 111 -25.53 -10.42 17.99
N THR A 112 -25.21 -11.71 17.98
CA THR A 112 -23.95 -12.28 17.50
C THR A 112 -23.95 -12.54 15.99
N THR A 113 -24.35 -11.55 15.18
CA THR A 113 -24.26 -11.69 13.73
C THR A 113 -23.44 -10.54 13.20
N TYR A 114 -22.21 -10.85 12.77
CA TYR A 114 -21.43 -9.96 11.95
C TYR A 114 -22.14 -9.90 10.57
N PRO A 115 -22.72 -8.77 10.16
CA PRO A 115 -23.54 -8.69 8.94
C PRO A 115 -22.74 -8.93 7.65
N ASP A 116 -21.40 -8.91 7.75
CA ASP A 116 -20.44 -8.93 6.64
C ASP A 116 -19.39 -10.07 6.71
N THR A 117 -19.67 -11.15 7.45
CA THR A 117 -18.77 -12.33 7.38
C THR A 117 -19.16 -13.16 6.18
N ASN A 118 -18.22 -13.32 5.24
CA ASN A 118 -18.28 -14.38 4.24
C ASN A 118 -18.63 -15.68 4.98
N VAL A 119 -19.80 -16.24 4.64
CA VAL A 119 -20.63 -17.20 5.41
C VAL A 119 -19.97 -18.58 5.63
N ILE A 120 -18.69 -18.73 5.32
CA ILE A 120 -17.99 -20.00 5.32
C ILE A 120 -17.32 -20.21 6.68
N SER A 121 -17.70 -21.28 7.38
CA SER A 121 -17.11 -21.65 8.66
C SER A 121 -15.59 -21.81 8.57
N PHE A 122 -14.85 -21.57 9.66
CA PHE A 122 -13.39 -21.62 9.59
C PHE A 122 -12.88 -22.96 9.05
N GLN A 123 -13.53 -24.02 9.52
CA GLN A 123 -13.31 -25.41 9.17
C GLN A 123 -13.58 -25.67 7.69
N GLU A 124 -14.74 -25.25 7.19
CA GLU A 124 -15.16 -25.48 5.80
C GLU A 124 -14.24 -24.79 4.78
N ALA A 125 -13.74 -23.59 5.08
CA ALA A 125 -12.78 -22.92 4.22
C ALA A 125 -11.40 -23.63 4.18
N VAL A 126 -10.97 -24.23 5.30
CA VAL A 126 -9.70 -25.00 5.35
C VAL A 126 -9.86 -26.36 4.66
N ASP A 127 -11.03 -26.99 4.80
CA ASP A 127 -11.31 -28.31 4.26
C ASP A 127 -11.60 -28.26 2.75
N ASN A 128 -12.28 -27.21 2.27
CA ASN A 128 -12.58 -27.04 0.84
C ASN A 128 -11.46 -26.38 0.03
N SER A 129 -10.44 -25.81 0.67
CA SER A 129 -9.32 -25.20 -0.05
C SER A 129 -8.22 -26.21 -0.39
N LYS A 130 -7.74 -26.13 -1.63
CA LYS A 130 -6.54 -26.88 -2.06
C LYS A 130 -5.35 -26.47 -1.19
N TRP A 131 -4.40 -27.38 -1.00
CA TRP A 131 -3.14 -27.05 -0.32
C TRP A 131 -2.27 -26.09 -1.14
N PHE A 132 -2.22 -26.35 -2.44
CA PHE A 132 -1.47 -25.55 -3.41
C PHE A 132 -2.34 -25.18 -4.60
N PHE A 133 -2.23 -23.93 -5.01
CA PHE A 133 -2.84 -23.45 -6.25
C PHE A 133 -1.87 -22.50 -6.93
N PHE A 134 -1.74 -22.68 -8.24
CA PHE A 134 -1.01 -21.77 -9.11
C PHE A 134 -2.04 -21.12 -10.03
N ALA A 135 -2.23 -19.81 -9.88
CA ALA A 135 -3.07 -19.05 -10.79
C ALA A 135 -2.47 -19.15 -12.20
N LEU A 136 -3.29 -19.40 -13.21
CA LEU A 136 -2.80 -19.52 -14.58
C LEU A 136 -2.69 -18.13 -15.22
N PRO A 137 -1.72 -17.92 -16.14
CA PRO A 137 -1.68 -16.69 -16.91
C PRO A 137 -2.99 -16.55 -17.70
N PHE A 138 -3.54 -15.33 -17.73
CA PHE A 138 -4.80 -14.98 -18.41
C PHE A 138 -6.06 -15.68 -17.88
N GLU A 139 -6.05 -16.13 -16.62
CA GLU A 139 -7.22 -16.75 -15.98
C GLU A 139 -8.44 -15.81 -15.91
N TRP A 140 -8.20 -14.49 -15.82
CA TRP A 140 -9.23 -13.45 -15.83
C TRP A 140 -9.59 -12.93 -17.23
N GLY A 141 -9.09 -13.58 -18.28
CA GLY A 141 -9.35 -13.23 -19.68
C GLY A 141 -8.14 -12.68 -20.43
N LEU A 142 -8.28 -12.66 -21.76
CA LEU A 142 -7.27 -12.12 -22.66
C LEU A 142 -7.33 -10.58 -22.69
N PRO A 143 -6.18 -9.90 -22.91
CA PRO A 143 -6.14 -8.44 -22.96
C PRO A 143 -6.93 -7.92 -24.17
N THR A 144 -8.01 -7.17 -23.91
CA THR A 144 -8.75 -6.45 -24.94
C THR A 144 -8.20 -5.04 -25.10
N LEU A 145 -7.70 -4.72 -26.29
CA LEU A 145 -7.18 -3.39 -26.60
C LEU A 145 -8.32 -2.51 -27.10
N SER A 146 -8.78 -1.58 -26.26
CA SER A 146 -9.68 -0.50 -26.66
C SER A 146 -8.96 0.85 -26.56
N VAL A 147 -9.06 1.65 -27.62
CA VAL A 147 -8.50 3.01 -27.65
C VAL A 147 -9.16 3.88 -26.58
N THR A 148 -10.46 3.70 -26.32
CA THR A 148 -11.19 4.46 -25.29
C THR A 148 -10.66 4.18 -23.90
N THR A 149 -10.51 2.90 -23.55
CA THR A 149 -9.94 2.47 -22.27
C THR A 149 -8.48 2.93 -22.13
N ALA A 150 -7.70 2.86 -23.20
CA ALA A 150 -6.32 3.34 -23.20
C ALA A 150 -6.23 4.85 -22.90
N LEU A 151 -7.13 5.66 -23.49
CA LEU A 151 -7.18 7.11 -23.25
C LEU A 151 -7.61 7.43 -21.81
N HIS A 152 -8.55 6.67 -21.23
CA HIS A 152 -8.98 6.87 -19.84
C HIS A 152 -7.90 6.50 -18.82
N VAL A 153 -7.09 5.47 -19.09
CA VAL A 153 -6.05 4.99 -18.17
C VAL A 153 -4.73 5.77 -18.31
N LEU A 154 -4.52 6.44 -19.45
CA LEU A 154 -3.28 7.18 -19.73
C LEU A 154 -2.90 8.22 -18.65
N PRO A 155 -3.83 9.09 -18.16
CA PRO A 155 -3.51 10.03 -17.09
C PRO A 155 -3.07 9.34 -15.80
N ALA A 156 -3.71 8.22 -15.43
CA ALA A 156 -3.34 7.45 -14.25
C ALA A 156 -1.92 6.87 -14.37
N VAL A 157 -1.55 6.35 -15.54
CA VAL A 157 -0.19 5.83 -15.81
C VAL A 157 0.86 6.95 -15.77
N LEU A 158 0.53 8.15 -16.27
CA LEU A 158 1.42 9.31 -16.21
C LEU A 158 1.62 9.78 -14.77
N LEU A 159 0.54 9.92 -14.00
CA LEU A 159 0.59 10.28 -12.59
C LEU A 159 1.42 9.23 -11.82
N GLN A 160 1.16 7.94 -12.02
CA GLN A 160 1.89 6.86 -11.37
C GLN A 160 3.38 6.89 -11.70
N SER A 161 3.73 7.12 -12.97
CA SER A 161 5.12 7.22 -13.40
C SER A 161 5.83 8.34 -12.65
N VAL A 162 5.17 9.48 -12.44
CA VAL A 162 5.74 10.65 -11.79
C VAL A 162 5.83 10.46 -10.29
N THR A 163 4.79 9.93 -9.65
CA THR A 163 4.81 9.54 -8.23
C THR A 163 5.98 8.60 -7.93
N SER A 164 6.23 7.63 -8.81
CA SER A 164 7.34 6.68 -8.66
C SER A 164 8.71 7.35 -8.72
N LEU A 165 8.86 8.42 -9.50
CA LEU A 165 10.11 9.22 -9.50
C LEU A 165 10.34 9.86 -8.13
N PHE A 166 9.33 10.50 -7.54
CA PHE A 166 9.42 11.04 -6.18
C PHE A 166 9.76 9.94 -5.16
N MET A 167 9.20 8.74 -5.33
CA MET A 167 9.49 7.60 -4.46
C MET A 167 10.94 7.13 -4.59
N PHE A 168 11.56 7.16 -5.77
CA PHE A 168 12.98 6.83 -5.90
C PHE A 168 13.88 7.83 -5.16
N TYR A 169 13.56 9.13 -5.22
CA TYR A 169 14.29 10.14 -4.45
C TYR A 169 14.04 10.02 -2.94
N ALA A 170 12.80 9.75 -2.53
CA ALA A 170 12.46 9.52 -1.13
C ALA A 170 13.15 8.27 -0.55
N ALA A 171 13.20 7.19 -1.32
CA ALA A 171 13.93 5.98 -0.97
C ALA A 171 15.43 6.24 -0.84
N ALA A 172 16.05 6.97 -1.79
CA ALA A 172 17.46 7.32 -1.73
C ALA A 172 17.78 8.16 -0.47
N ASN A 173 16.94 9.15 -0.15
CA ASN A 173 17.08 9.96 1.05
C ASN A 173 16.95 9.12 2.33
N THR A 174 16.00 8.18 2.36
CA THR A 174 15.80 7.25 3.48
C THR A 174 17.00 6.34 3.70
N CYS A 175 17.67 5.95 2.61
CA CYS A 175 18.90 5.16 2.65
C CYS A 175 20.15 5.96 3.01
N GLY A 176 20.06 7.29 3.15
CA GLY A 176 21.24 8.16 3.27
C GLY A 176 22.13 8.16 2.02
N ALA A 177 21.59 7.76 0.88
CA ALA A 177 22.30 7.68 -0.39
C ALA A 177 22.24 9.00 -1.15
N GLN A 178 23.20 9.21 -2.06
CA GLN A 178 23.14 10.33 -3.00
C GLN A 178 21.90 10.23 -3.89
N PRO A 179 21.38 11.38 -4.39
CA PRO A 179 20.27 11.38 -5.34
C PRO A 179 20.54 10.44 -6.53
N PRO A 180 19.57 9.60 -6.93
CA PRO A 180 19.79 8.58 -7.93
C PRO A 180 20.19 9.19 -9.28
N PRO A 181 21.24 8.66 -9.95
CA PRO A 181 21.61 9.15 -11.27
C PRO A 181 20.48 8.85 -12.27
N GLN A 182 20.36 9.67 -13.33
CA GLN A 182 19.28 9.53 -14.32
C GLN A 182 19.21 8.13 -14.93
N ALA A 183 20.36 7.47 -15.12
CA ALA A 183 20.41 6.09 -15.61
C ALA A 183 19.73 5.09 -14.66
N ALA A 184 19.87 5.26 -13.34
CA ALA A 184 19.21 4.42 -12.35
C ALA A 184 17.69 4.65 -12.35
N VAL A 185 17.27 5.91 -12.44
CA VAL A 185 15.85 6.29 -12.54
C VAL A 185 15.21 5.69 -13.80
N ARG A 186 15.89 5.74 -14.95
CA ARG A 186 15.42 5.15 -16.23
C ARG A 186 15.22 3.65 -16.11
N ARG A 187 16.21 2.95 -15.52
CA ARG A 187 16.14 1.51 -15.28
C ARG A 187 15.02 1.16 -14.30
N GLY A 188 14.88 1.91 -13.22
CA GLY A 188 13.80 1.75 -12.24
C GLY A 188 12.41 1.85 -12.88
N LEU A 189 12.15 2.93 -13.61
CA LEU A 189 10.84 3.13 -14.27
C LEU A 189 10.58 2.09 -15.38
N THR A 190 11.63 1.65 -16.08
CA THR A 190 11.52 0.59 -17.09
C THR A 190 11.13 -0.74 -16.45
N ILE A 191 11.82 -1.15 -15.38
CA ILE A 191 11.56 -2.40 -14.67
C ILE A 191 10.16 -2.38 -14.04
N GLU A 192 9.76 -1.25 -13.46
CA GLU A 192 8.40 -1.09 -12.92
C GLU A 192 7.34 -1.25 -14.02
N GLY A 193 7.55 -0.61 -15.19
CA GLY A 193 6.67 -0.77 -16.34
C GLY A 193 6.60 -2.21 -16.88
N LEU A 194 7.74 -2.92 -16.91
CA LEU A 194 7.76 -4.35 -17.26
C LEU A 194 7.04 -5.20 -16.21
N GLY A 195 7.19 -4.86 -14.92
CA GLY A 195 6.48 -5.47 -13.82
C GLY A 195 4.97 -5.30 -13.94
N LEU A 196 4.49 -4.13 -14.38
CA LEU A 196 3.07 -3.91 -14.67
C LEU A 196 2.57 -4.80 -15.80
N VAL A 197 3.32 -4.92 -16.90
CA VAL A 197 2.95 -5.83 -18.00
C VAL A 197 2.91 -7.27 -17.50
N PHE A 198 3.92 -7.70 -16.75
CA PHE A 198 3.98 -9.05 -16.20
C PHE A 198 2.85 -9.33 -15.21
N GLY A 199 2.58 -8.40 -14.28
CA GLY A 199 1.48 -8.49 -13.33
C GLY A 199 0.12 -8.53 -14.03
N SER A 200 -0.05 -7.78 -15.13
CA SER A 200 -1.33 -7.72 -15.83
C SER A 200 -1.74 -9.04 -16.48
N VAL A 201 -0.77 -9.91 -16.80
CA VAL A 201 -1.03 -11.30 -17.24
C VAL A 201 -1.76 -12.09 -16.14
N TRP A 202 -1.49 -11.77 -14.88
CA TRP A 202 -2.16 -12.30 -13.69
C TRP A 202 -3.23 -11.35 -13.12
N GLY A 203 -3.72 -10.40 -13.93
CA GLY A 203 -4.78 -9.48 -13.50
C GLY A 203 -4.37 -8.50 -12.40
N ASN A 204 -3.08 -8.26 -12.17
CA ASN A 204 -2.58 -7.41 -11.08
C ASN A 204 -1.62 -6.31 -11.55
N GLY A 205 -1.53 -5.21 -10.80
CA GLY A 205 -0.59 -4.12 -11.02
C GLY A 205 0.64 -4.24 -10.12
N VAL A 206 1.79 -3.73 -10.57
CA VAL A 206 3.01 -3.64 -9.77
C VAL A 206 3.47 -2.19 -9.72
N THR A 207 3.82 -1.68 -8.54
CA THR A 207 4.40 -0.35 -8.42
C THR A 207 5.29 -0.20 -7.18
N THR A 208 6.04 0.89 -7.15
CA THR A 208 6.88 1.27 -6.02
C THR A 208 6.01 1.65 -4.81
N SER A 209 6.10 0.87 -3.73
CA SER A 209 5.26 1.06 -2.54
C SER A 209 5.77 2.18 -1.62
N PRO A 210 4.98 3.24 -1.36
CA PRO A 210 5.34 4.29 -0.39
C PRO A 210 5.37 3.74 1.04
N VAL A 211 4.55 2.74 1.36
CA VAL A 211 4.50 2.08 2.68
C VAL A 211 5.83 1.38 2.98
N ASN A 212 6.42 0.71 1.98
CA ASN A 212 7.69 0.02 2.15
C ASN A 212 8.84 1.01 2.39
N ILE A 213 8.83 2.15 1.71
CA ILE A 213 9.80 3.24 1.94
C ILE A 213 9.63 3.82 3.35
N GLY A 214 8.38 4.02 3.78
CA GLY A 214 8.07 4.39 5.16
C GLY A 214 8.62 3.39 6.17
N LEU A 215 8.46 2.09 5.92
CA LEU A 215 8.97 1.04 6.80
C LEU A 215 10.51 1.04 6.86
N MET A 216 11.19 1.25 5.74
CA MET A 216 12.66 1.42 5.70
C MET A 216 13.11 2.57 6.60
N SER A 217 12.39 3.71 6.57
CA SER A 217 12.72 4.90 7.37
C SER A 217 12.65 4.65 8.87
N VAL A 218 11.84 3.69 9.30
CA VAL A 218 11.72 3.37 10.72
C VAL A 218 12.61 2.22 11.15
N THR A 219 12.60 1.13 10.38
CA THR A 219 13.38 -0.06 10.72
C THR A 219 14.88 0.22 10.60
N GLY A 220 15.27 1.21 9.79
CA GLY A 220 16.67 1.45 9.42
C GLY A 220 17.26 0.35 8.54
N ILE A 221 16.45 -0.64 8.13
CA ILE A 221 16.89 -1.76 7.31
C ILE A 221 16.69 -1.38 5.84
N VAL A 222 17.80 -1.06 5.17
CA VAL A 222 17.82 -0.63 3.76
C VAL A 222 18.54 -1.60 2.83
N SER A 223 18.78 -2.83 3.32
CA SER A 223 19.50 -3.86 2.57
C SER A 223 18.65 -4.45 1.44
N ARG A 224 19.25 -4.59 0.25
CA ARG A 224 18.61 -5.22 -0.92
C ARG A 224 18.25 -6.68 -0.66
N ASN A 225 19.07 -7.39 0.11
CA ASN A 225 18.87 -8.81 0.41
C ASN A 225 17.59 -9.03 1.21
N THR A 226 17.25 -8.10 2.11
CA THR A 226 16.00 -8.14 2.87
C THR A 226 14.79 -8.05 1.94
N THR A 227 14.81 -7.12 0.98
CA THR A 227 13.73 -6.97 -0.01
C THR A 227 13.62 -8.19 -0.93
N GLN A 228 14.74 -8.75 -1.38
CA GLN A 228 14.76 -9.96 -2.21
C GLN A 228 14.23 -11.19 -1.46
N LEU A 229 14.63 -11.38 -0.21
CA LEU A 229 14.12 -12.45 0.64
C LEU A 229 12.61 -12.29 0.88
N ALA A 230 12.15 -11.07 1.16
CA ALA A 230 10.71 -10.78 1.29
C ALA A 230 9.95 -11.12 0.00
N ALA A 231 10.49 -10.78 -1.17
CA ALA A 231 9.89 -11.12 -2.46
C ALA A 231 9.81 -12.65 -2.68
N LEU A 232 10.88 -13.39 -2.38
CA LEU A 232 10.88 -14.85 -2.47
C LEU A 232 9.88 -15.50 -1.51
N MET A 233 9.80 -14.98 -0.27
CA MET A 233 8.83 -15.44 0.72
C MET A 233 7.40 -15.16 0.25
N MET A 234 7.13 -13.98 -0.31
CA MET A 234 5.81 -13.64 -0.86
C MET A 234 5.43 -14.56 -2.03
N ILE A 235 6.36 -14.83 -2.95
CA ILE A 235 6.14 -15.80 -4.03
C ILE A 235 5.81 -17.17 -3.44
N PHE A 236 6.61 -17.66 -2.49
CA PHE A 236 6.37 -18.96 -1.86
C PHE A 236 5.00 -19.03 -1.18
N PHE A 237 4.68 -18.07 -0.31
CA PHE A 237 3.41 -18.03 0.42
C PHE A 237 2.18 -17.82 -0.47
N SER A 238 2.33 -17.14 -1.62
CA SER A 238 1.24 -16.96 -2.58
C SER A 238 0.66 -18.27 -3.12
N HIS A 239 1.42 -19.37 -3.10
CA HIS A 239 0.96 -20.67 -3.59
C HIS A 239 0.17 -21.45 -2.52
N PHE A 240 0.22 -21.05 -1.25
CA PHE A 240 -0.47 -21.72 -0.14
C PHE A 240 -1.91 -21.22 -0.01
N THR A 241 -2.82 -21.83 -0.76
CA THR A 241 -4.22 -21.41 -0.79
C THR A 241 -4.98 -21.54 0.52
N ARG A 242 -4.52 -22.39 1.44
CA ARG A 242 -5.09 -22.44 2.79
C ARG A 242 -4.88 -21.13 3.54
N LEU A 243 -3.71 -20.50 3.40
CA LEU A 243 -3.47 -19.19 3.98
C LEU A 243 -4.34 -18.13 3.32
N THR A 244 -4.43 -18.14 1.99
CA THR A 244 -5.30 -17.22 1.23
C THR A 244 -6.78 -17.39 1.59
N SER A 245 -7.23 -18.62 1.84
CA SER A 245 -8.61 -18.92 2.25
C SER A 245 -8.92 -18.49 3.69
N ILE A 246 -7.93 -18.49 4.57
CA ILE A 246 -8.06 -17.88 5.89
C ILE A 246 -8.13 -16.35 5.76
N VAL A 247 -7.28 -15.76 4.91
CA VAL A 247 -7.26 -14.32 4.64
C VAL A 247 -8.56 -13.84 3.98
N SER A 248 -9.23 -14.66 3.14
CA SER A 248 -10.53 -14.30 2.55
C SER A 248 -11.69 -14.22 3.55
N LYS A 249 -11.48 -14.65 4.80
CA LYS A 249 -12.44 -14.45 5.89
C LYS A 249 -12.32 -13.09 6.55
N ILE A 250 -11.28 -12.32 6.22
CA ILE A 250 -11.14 -10.95 6.72
C ILE A 250 -12.37 -10.16 6.27
N PRO A 251 -13.13 -9.55 7.20
CA PRO A 251 -14.34 -8.83 6.85
C PRO A 251 -14.09 -7.69 5.86
N ILE A 252 -15.08 -7.41 5.01
CA ILE A 252 -15.00 -6.32 4.04
C ILE A 252 -14.77 -4.99 4.76
N SER A 253 -15.44 -4.75 5.90
CA SER A 253 -15.25 -3.54 6.71
C SER A 253 -13.79 -3.35 7.17
N PHE A 254 -13.05 -4.44 7.43
CA PHE A 254 -11.62 -4.37 7.74
C PHE A 254 -10.79 -4.00 6.50
N LEU A 255 -11.06 -4.63 5.35
CA LEU A 255 -10.39 -4.30 4.10
C LEU A 255 -10.60 -2.84 3.72
N THR A 256 -11.82 -2.31 3.91
CA THR A 256 -12.16 -0.91 3.67
C THR A 256 -11.39 0.02 4.61
N ALA A 257 -11.29 -0.30 5.91
CA ALA A 257 -10.50 0.48 6.86
C ALA A 257 -9.00 0.45 6.52
N LEU A 258 -8.47 -0.68 6.08
CA LEU A 258 -7.08 -0.81 5.62
C LEU A 258 -6.83 0.05 4.38
N HIS A 259 -7.73 0.00 3.39
CA HIS A 259 -7.66 0.85 2.20
C HIS A 259 -7.71 2.33 2.57
N LEU A 260 -8.56 2.73 3.51
CA LEU A 260 -8.60 4.11 4.02
C LEU A 260 -7.24 4.55 4.58
N CYS A 261 -6.57 3.71 5.37
CA CYS A 261 -5.24 4.01 5.88
C CYS A 261 -4.17 4.10 4.78
N LEU A 262 -4.25 3.23 3.76
CA LEU A 262 -3.35 3.28 2.59
C LEU A 262 -3.56 4.56 1.77
N HIS A 263 -4.82 4.97 1.55
CA HIS A 263 -5.16 6.23 0.89
C HIS A 263 -4.69 7.44 1.71
N ALA A 264 -4.85 7.42 3.03
CA ALA A 264 -4.31 8.47 3.91
C ALA A 264 -2.77 8.56 3.84
N ALA A 265 -2.07 7.43 3.74
CA ALA A 265 -0.63 7.40 3.51
C ALA A 265 -0.27 8.00 2.13
N LEU A 266 -1.05 7.73 1.09
CA LEU A 266 -0.87 8.33 -0.22
C LEU A 266 -1.10 9.86 -0.19
N VAL A 267 -2.12 10.34 0.52
CA VAL A 267 -2.32 11.78 0.76
C VAL A 267 -1.13 12.38 1.50
N SER A 268 -0.59 11.69 2.51
CA SER A 268 0.61 12.11 3.23
C SER A 268 1.82 12.26 2.30
N VAL A 269 1.99 11.34 1.35
CA VAL A 269 3.01 11.46 0.29
C VAL A 269 2.79 12.73 -0.54
N GLY A 270 1.56 13.00 -0.99
CA GLY A 270 1.24 14.22 -1.72
C GLY A 270 1.54 15.50 -0.92
N ILE A 271 1.19 15.52 0.37
CA ILE A 271 1.51 16.62 1.30
C ILE A 271 3.03 16.79 1.44
N SER A 272 3.80 15.69 1.50
CA SER A 272 5.26 15.76 1.61
C SER A 272 5.90 16.44 0.39
N ILE A 273 5.29 16.30 -0.80
CA ILE A 273 5.75 16.94 -2.03
C ILE A 273 5.52 18.47 -1.98
N LEU A 274 4.51 18.94 -1.24
CA LEU A 274 4.25 20.38 -1.06
C LEU A 274 5.44 21.12 -0.44
N LYS A 275 6.30 20.45 0.34
CA LYS A 275 7.51 21.05 0.91
C LYS A 275 8.48 21.60 -0.14
N TYR A 276 8.40 21.11 -1.37
CA TYR A 276 9.25 21.55 -2.48
C TYR A 276 8.62 22.72 -3.28
N ILE A 277 7.49 23.27 -2.82
CA ILE A 277 6.78 24.39 -3.46
C ILE A 277 7.06 25.69 -2.69
N ASN A 278 7.24 26.79 -3.41
CA ASN A 278 7.39 28.10 -2.80
C ASN A 278 6.03 28.75 -2.51
N PHE A 279 5.51 28.52 -1.29
CA PHE A 279 4.25 29.14 -0.84
C PHE A 279 4.33 30.66 -0.58
N SER A 280 5.52 31.27 -0.59
CA SER A 280 5.64 32.74 -0.54
C SER A 280 5.15 33.39 -1.83
N SER A 281 5.08 32.63 -2.94
CA SER A 281 4.45 33.07 -4.19
C SER A 281 2.94 32.85 -4.13
N ARG A 282 2.14 33.93 -4.22
CA ARG A 282 0.66 33.82 -4.31
C ARG A 282 0.23 32.90 -5.46
N ARG A 283 0.94 32.93 -6.59
CA ARG A 283 0.62 32.13 -7.78
C ARG A 283 0.63 30.63 -7.47
N ASP A 284 1.70 30.14 -6.84
CA ASP A 284 1.88 28.70 -6.64
C ASP A 284 0.89 28.17 -5.60
N GLY A 285 0.59 28.97 -4.56
CA GLY A 285 -0.48 28.67 -3.60
C GLY A 285 -1.87 28.65 -4.23
N THR A 286 -2.20 29.62 -5.11
CA THR A 286 -3.48 29.65 -5.82
C THR A 286 -3.64 28.47 -6.76
N ILE A 287 -2.59 28.06 -7.49
CA ILE A 287 -2.65 26.89 -8.38
C ILE A 287 -2.96 25.63 -7.58
N VAL A 288 -2.22 25.38 -6.48
CA VAL A 288 -2.45 24.21 -5.61
C VAL A 288 -3.89 24.22 -5.07
N GLY A 289 -4.34 25.34 -4.51
CA GLY A 289 -5.68 25.46 -3.94
C GLY A 289 -6.78 25.25 -4.98
N PHE A 290 -6.65 25.86 -6.16
CA PHE A 290 -7.64 25.74 -7.23
C PHE A 290 -7.68 24.32 -7.81
N SER A 291 -6.52 23.68 -7.99
CA SER A 291 -6.46 22.28 -8.45
C SER A 291 -7.11 21.33 -7.46
N LEU A 292 -6.88 21.49 -6.15
CA LEU A 292 -7.55 20.69 -5.12
C LEU A 292 -9.06 20.91 -5.11
N PHE A 293 -9.51 22.16 -5.26
CA PHE A 293 -10.94 22.48 -5.28
C PHE A 293 -11.63 21.83 -6.48
N LEU A 294 -11.10 22.03 -7.69
CA LEU A 294 -11.66 21.44 -8.91
C LEU A 294 -11.61 19.92 -8.94
N GLY A 295 -10.64 19.29 -8.27
CA GLY A 295 -10.50 17.84 -8.28
C GLY A 295 -11.40 17.11 -7.28
N LEU A 296 -11.91 17.82 -6.26
CA LEU A 296 -12.82 17.26 -5.26
C LEU A 296 -14.30 17.47 -5.61
N THR A 297 -14.60 18.40 -6.51
CA THR A 297 -15.94 18.66 -7.06
C THR A 297 -16.26 17.74 -8.22
#